data_AF-A0A8S4MVD1-F1
#
_entry.id   AF-A0A8S4MVD1-F1
#
_cell.length_a   1.000
_cell.length_b   1.000
_cell.length_c   1.000
_cell.angle_alpha   90.00
_cell.angle_beta   90.00
_cell.angle_gamma   90.00
#
_symmetry.space_group_name_H-M   'P 1'
#
loop_
_entity.id
_entity.type
_entity.pdbx_description
1 polymer ?
#
loop_
_entity_poly.entity_id
_entity_poly.type
_entity_poly.pdbx_seq_one_letter_code
_entity_poly.pdbx_strand_id
1 'polypeptide(L)'
;KCYTFNGANHTISNPSTNITGPKGGLSLVLFLDADESSQIYNPDYPTSGSQGVRVVIHEKGTFPDPENDGFDIEPGHSVNAALTVNQRQLLKPPWGKCANYDAEVYGGFTYRKKLCQLSCTQRFIYKTCGCIKSSLPVDKETAHKEYCLKIHAQEWLKLNFSQGNLTIIRNDLKKLRCQNHEYPSSDILAQDGCKCREKCMYHTYDMTLSQAEWPMRGVEIEFYCRLIMTADNYMNSSIYDTFHNISEYCNFAKPENESKILRKMYGDTLRQNFIRLNVYFKDIEMKVIKQAEDFTINSMISEIGGSLGFFVGMSIITIAEIFLLCWNIVGVLKKRVTVSPEHQGNEATQKSASHISNHSNNSGK
;
A
#
# COMPACT_ATOMS: atom_id res chain seq x y z
N LYS A 1 -15.34 2.94 -15.65
CA LYS A 1 -15.20 1.53 -15.21
C LYS A 1 -13.73 1.16 -15.31
N CYS A 2 -13.20 0.32 -14.41
CA CYS A 2 -11.79 -0.09 -14.43
C CYS A 2 -11.70 -1.61 -14.65
N TYR A 3 -10.59 -2.07 -15.23
CA TYR A 3 -10.30 -3.47 -15.50
C TYR A 3 -8.92 -3.83 -14.92
N THR A 4 -8.79 -5.03 -14.37
CA THR A 4 -7.54 -5.51 -13.74
C THR A 4 -7.12 -6.85 -14.33
N PHE A 5 -5.96 -6.87 -15.00
CA PHE A 5 -5.30 -8.11 -15.40
C PHE A 5 -4.61 -8.77 -14.19
N ASN A 6 -4.66 -10.10 -14.07
CA ASN A 6 -4.09 -10.87 -12.95
C ASN A 6 -4.55 -10.38 -11.54
N GLY A 7 -5.84 -10.04 -11.42
CA GLY A 7 -6.45 -9.61 -10.15
C GLY A 7 -6.62 -10.72 -9.10
N ALA A 8 -7.08 -10.34 -7.90
CA ALA A 8 -7.22 -11.22 -6.73
C ALA A 8 -8.16 -12.43 -6.95
N ASN A 9 -9.22 -12.25 -7.73
CA ASN A 9 -10.31 -13.24 -7.89
C ASN A 9 -10.09 -14.24 -9.05
N HIS A 10 -8.95 -14.20 -9.74
CA HIS A 10 -8.65 -15.15 -10.82
C HIS A 10 -7.86 -16.35 -10.29
N THR A 11 -8.52 -17.52 -10.24
CA THR A 11 -7.99 -18.81 -9.78
C THR A 11 -7.34 -19.67 -10.88
N ILE A 12 -7.52 -19.32 -12.16
CA ILE A 12 -7.27 -20.25 -13.28
C ILE A 12 -5.85 -20.15 -13.87
N SER A 13 -5.12 -19.05 -13.66
CA SER A 13 -3.69 -19.01 -13.94
C SER A 13 -3.04 -17.87 -13.15
N ASN A 14 -1.94 -18.17 -12.47
CA ASN A 14 -1.00 -17.15 -12.01
C ASN A 14 0.00 -16.96 -13.15
N PRO A 15 -0.25 -16.04 -14.11
CA PRO A 15 0.71 -15.79 -15.18
C PRO A 15 2.03 -15.39 -14.55
N SER A 16 3.05 -16.17 -14.84
CA SER A 16 4.43 -15.92 -14.48
C SER A 16 5.25 -15.96 -15.76
N THR A 17 6.37 -15.27 -15.75
CA THR A 17 7.27 -15.24 -16.90
C THR A 17 8.68 -15.49 -16.43
N ASN A 18 9.41 -16.26 -17.23
CA ASN A 18 10.83 -16.55 -17.07
C ASN A 18 11.67 -15.85 -18.16
N ILE A 19 11.05 -14.98 -18.97
CA ILE A 19 11.69 -14.26 -20.06
C ILE A 19 11.53 -12.76 -19.80
N THR A 20 12.63 -12.02 -19.91
CA THR A 20 12.63 -10.55 -19.79
C THR A 20 12.31 -9.89 -21.12
N GLY A 21 12.00 -8.60 -21.03
CA GLY A 21 11.74 -7.77 -22.21
C GLY A 21 10.32 -7.90 -22.77
N PRO A 22 9.97 -7.10 -23.79
CA PRO A 22 8.59 -6.94 -24.26
C PRO A 22 7.89 -8.22 -24.71
N LYS A 23 8.65 -9.22 -25.22
CA LYS A 23 8.11 -10.50 -25.69
C LYS A 23 7.67 -11.43 -24.55
N GLY A 24 8.32 -11.32 -23.38
CA GLY A 24 8.00 -12.13 -22.20
C GLY A 24 6.97 -11.48 -21.27
N GLY A 25 6.44 -10.31 -21.65
CA GLY A 25 5.50 -9.54 -20.85
C GLY A 25 4.06 -9.56 -21.36
N LEU A 26 3.27 -8.63 -20.86
CA LEU A 26 1.91 -8.35 -21.28
C LEU A 26 1.92 -7.32 -22.42
N SER A 27 1.31 -7.64 -23.56
CA SER A 27 1.10 -6.70 -24.68
C SER A 27 -0.39 -6.53 -24.91
N LEU A 28 -0.89 -5.31 -24.75
CA LEU A 28 -2.29 -4.94 -24.93
C LEU A 28 -2.43 -3.89 -26.02
N VAL A 29 -3.50 -4.01 -26.81
CA VAL A 29 -4.00 -2.93 -27.66
C VAL A 29 -5.35 -2.51 -27.08
N LEU A 30 -5.46 -1.25 -26.72
CA LEU A 30 -6.64 -0.67 -26.08
C LEU A 30 -7.34 0.24 -27.08
N PHE A 31 -8.66 0.13 -27.14
CA PHE A 31 -9.55 1.02 -27.86
C PHE A 31 -10.29 1.91 -26.85
N LEU A 32 -10.18 3.23 -27.01
CA LEU A 32 -10.72 4.22 -26.08
C LEU A 32 -12.21 4.50 -26.27
N ASP A 33 -12.74 4.24 -27.48
CA ASP A 33 -14.08 4.69 -27.89
C ASP A 33 -14.33 6.14 -27.49
N ALA A 34 -13.45 7.03 -27.95
CA ALA A 34 -13.47 8.43 -27.54
C ALA A 34 -14.63 9.17 -28.25
N ASP A 35 -15.84 8.99 -27.74
CA ASP A 35 -16.98 9.83 -28.10
C ASP A 35 -16.88 11.17 -27.36
N GLU A 36 -16.68 12.25 -28.13
CA GLU A 36 -16.56 13.62 -27.62
C GLU A 36 -17.87 14.13 -26.98
N SER A 37 -19.02 13.51 -27.29
CA SER A 37 -20.35 14.01 -26.91
C SER A 37 -20.72 13.84 -25.42
N SER A 38 -19.99 13.00 -24.68
CA SER A 38 -20.33 12.61 -23.30
C SER A 38 -19.36 13.12 -22.24
N GLN A 39 -18.44 14.01 -22.59
CA GLN A 39 -17.36 14.44 -21.69
C GLN A 39 -17.80 15.60 -20.78
N ILE A 40 -17.66 15.42 -19.47
CA ILE A 40 -17.91 16.44 -18.45
C ILE A 40 -16.57 16.82 -17.83
N TYR A 41 -16.09 18.02 -18.14
CA TYR A 41 -14.93 18.59 -17.46
C TYR A 41 -15.27 18.84 -15.99
N ASN A 42 -14.43 18.32 -15.08
CA ASN A 42 -14.55 18.53 -13.66
C ASN A 42 -13.24 19.14 -13.10
N PRO A 43 -13.25 20.43 -12.70
CA PRO A 43 -12.03 21.10 -12.24
C PRO A 43 -11.43 20.48 -10.96
N ASP A 44 -12.21 19.72 -10.19
CA ASP A 44 -11.72 19.04 -8.98
C ASP A 44 -10.87 17.80 -9.30
N TYR A 45 -10.96 17.28 -10.54
CA TYR A 45 -10.20 16.13 -10.99
C TYR A 45 -9.28 16.53 -12.16
N PRO A 46 -7.96 16.60 -11.95
CA PRO A 46 -7.00 17.03 -12.97
C PRO A 46 -7.08 16.24 -14.28
N THR A 47 -7.53 14.99 -14.20
CA THR A 47 -7.65 14.07 -15.33
C THR A 47 -8.95 14.18 -16.12
N SER A 48 -9.95 14.89 -15.61
CA SER A 48 -11.29 14.91 -16.22
C SER A 48 -11.32 15.53 -17.63
N GLY A 49 -10.33 16.34 -17.97
CA GLY A 49 -10.14 16.91 -19.31
C GLY A 49 -9.05 16.22 -20.14
N SER A 50 -8.49 15.10 -19.67
CA SER A 50 -7.44 14.38 -20.38
C SER A 50 -8.01 13.21 -21.19
N GLN A 51 -7.50 13.01 -22.40
CA GLN A 51 -7.84 11.86 -23.25
C GLN A 51 -6.73 10.81 -23.16
N GLY A 52 -7.11 9.56 -22.89
CA GLY A 52 -6.16 8.45 -22.78
C GLY A 52 -6.62 7.36 -21.82
N VAL A 53 -5.69 6.47 -21.47
CA VAL A 53 -5.89 5.49 -20.40
C VAL A 53 -4.96 5.79 -19.25
N ARG A 54 -5.50 5.74 -18.04
CA ARG A 54 -4.69 5.69 -16.83
C ARG A 54 -4.43 4.25 -16.40
N VAL A 55 -3.16 3.92 -16.18
CA VAL A 55 -2.71 2.57 -15.83
C VAL A 55 -2.03 2.60 -14.47
N VAL A 56 -2.33 1.61 -13.62
CA VAL A 56 -1.65 1.40 -12.34
C VAL A 56 -1.08 0.00 -12.29
N ILE A 57 0.17 -0.12 -11.84
CA ILE A 57 0.86 -1.39 -11.66
C ILE A 57 1.07 -1.60 -10.17
N HIS A 58 0.50 -2.67 -9.63
CA HIS A 58 0.51 -2.95 -8.21
C HIS A 58 0.72 -4.45 -7.94
N GLU A 59 1.01 -4.79 -6.69
CA GLU A 59 1.16 -6.18 -6.28
C GLU A 59 -0.16 -6.94 -6.41
N LYS A 60 -0.09 -8.21 -6.79
CA LYS A 60 -1.29 -9.06 -6.88
C LYS A 60 -2.03 -9.07 -5.56
N GLY A 61 -3.35 -8.89 -5.63
CA GLY A 61 -4.21 -8.93 -4.46
C GLY A 61 -4.17 -7.67 -3.61
N THR A 62 -3.39 -6.63 -3.91
CA THR A 62 -3.53 -5.33 -3.24
C THR A 62 -4.60 -4.47 -3.90
N PHE A 63 -5.18 -3.55 -3.14
CA PHE A 63 -6.14 -2.58 -3.67
C PHE A 63 -5.47 -1.64 -4.69
N PRO A 64 -5.99 -1.48 -5.91
CA PRO A 64 -5.47 -0.54 -6.89
C PRO A 64 -5.88 0.90 -6.52
N ASP A 65 -4.95 1.84 -6.62
CA ASP A 65 -5.22 3.28 -6.43
C ASP A 65 -4.80 4.07 -7.67
N PRO A 66 -5.61 4.06 -8.76
CA PRO A 66 -5.29 4.80 -9.98
C PRO A 66 -5.23 6.31 -9.77
N GLU A 67 -5.87 6.86 -8.72
CA GLU A 67 -5.87 8.29 -8.48
C GLU A 67 -4.48 8.78 -8.07
N ASN A 68 -3.79 8.01 -7.21
CA ASN A 68 -2.49 8.37 -6.65
C ASN A 68 -1.29 7.69 -7.35
N ASP A 69 -1.43 6.42 -7.74
CA ASP A 69 -0.31 5.58 -8.22
C ASP A 69 -0.35 5.37 -9.75
N GLY A 70 -1.36 5.94 -10.44
CA GLY A 70 -1.55 5.77 -11.87
C GLY A 70 -0.69 6.70 -12.73
N PHE A 71 -0.31 6.24 -13.91
CA PHE A 71 0.29 7.05 -14.97
C PHE A 71 -0.60 7.07 -16.20
N ASP A 72 -0.56 8.18 -16.94
CA ASP A 72 -1.41 8.41 -18.10
C ASP A 72 -0.69 8.00 -19.41
N ILE A 73 -1.46 7.40 -20.31
CA ILE A 73 -1.01 7.03 -21.65
C ILE A 73 -1.89 7.75 -22.67
N GLU A 74 -1.24 8.56 -23.50
CA GLU A 74 -1.89 9.28 -24.59
C GLU A 74 -2.23 8.32 -25.75
N PRO A 75 -3.38 8.53 -26.44
CA PRO A 75 -3.66 7.86 -27.70
C PRO A 75 -2.55 8.05 -28.76
N GLY A 76 -2.49 7.12 -29.71
CA GLY A 76 -1.57 7.22 -30.85
C GLY A 76 -0.13 6.86 -30.50
N HIS A 77 0.09 6.22 -29.35
CA HIS A 77 1.40 5.83 -28.86
C HIS A 77 1.46 4.36 -28.46
N SER A 78 2.65 3.79 -28.62
CA SER A 78 3.06 2.52 -28.03
C SER A 78 3.94 2.80 -26.83
N VAL A 79 3.44 2.48 -25.64
CA VAL A 79 4.14 2.64 -24.37
C VAL A 79 4.72 1.30 -23.91
N ASN A 80 5.99 1.33 -23.55
CA ASN A 80 6.75 0.23 -22.99
C ASN A 80 7.08 0.55 -21.53
N ALA A 81 6.45 -0.18 -20.61
CA ALA A 81 6.68 -0.11 -19.18
C ALA A 81 7.60 -1.26 -18.75
N ALA A 82 8.88 -0.94 -18.55
CA ALA A 82 9.87 -1.88 -18.04
C ALA A 82 9.87 -1.87 -16.50
N LEU A 83 9.64 -3.02 -15.88
CA LEU A 83 9.49 -3.18 -14.43
C LEU A 83 10.77 -3.71 -13.78
N THR A 84 11.14 -3.14 -12.64
CA THR A 84 12.13 -3.68 -11.70
C THR A 84 11.40 -4.01 -10.39
N VAL A 85 11.47 -5.27 -9.97
CA VAL A 85 10.80 -5.72 -8.74
C VAL A 85 11.74 -5.56 -7.55
N ASN A 86 11.30 -4.79 -6.56
CA ASN A 86 12.01 -4.61 -5.30
C ASN A 86 11.21 -5.22 -4.16
N GLN A 87 11.81 -6.10 -3.36
CA GLN A 87 11.25 -6.56 -2.10
C GLN A 87 11.82 -5.70 -0.97
N ARG A 88 10.95 -4.99 -0.26
CA ARG A 88 11.33 -4.15 0.88
C ARG A 88 11.07 -4.90 2.16
N GLN A 89 12.09 -4.97 3.02
CA GLN A 89 12.01 -5.55 4.36
C GLN A 89 12.29 -4.46 5.39
N LEU A 90 11.27 -4.10 6.17
CA LEU A 90 11.33 -3.07 7.20
C LEU A 90 11.57 -3.67 8.59
N LEU A 91 12.20 -2.89 9.48
CA LEU A 91 12.37 -3.27 10.88
C LEU A 91 11.09 -3.06 11.69
N LYS A 92 10.90 -3.94 12.68
CA LYS A 92 9.83 -3.84 13.68
C LYS A 92 10.22 -2.82 14.77
N PRO A 93 9.25 -2.31 15.54
CA PRO A 93 9.55 -1.53 16.76
C PRO A 93 10.46 -2.34 17.70
N PRO A 94 11.44 -1.70 18.39
CA PRO A 94 11.68 -0.25 18.49
C PRO A 94 12.40 0.41 17.30
N TRP A 95 13.10 -0.33 16.45
CA TRP A 95 13.95 0.25 15.39
C TRP A 95 13.20 0.75 14.16
N GLY A 96 12.03 0.18 13.88
CA GLY A 96 11.19 0.60 12.77
C GLY A 96 9.72 0.72 13.12
N LYS A 97 8.90 1.06 12.12
CA LYS A 97 7.48 1.38 12.28
C LYS A 97 6.56 0.36 11.61
N CYS A 98 7.08 -0.76 11.11
CA CYS A 98 6.25 -1.76 10.44
C CYS A 98 5.44 -2.60 11.45
N ALA A 99 4.39 -3.25 10.97
CA ALA A 99 3.67 -4.28 11.72
C ALA A 99 3.23 -5.40 10.78
N ASN A 100 3.21 -6.62 11.30
CA ASN A 100 2.60 -7.75 10.60
C ASN A 100 1.11 -7.73 10.94
N TYR A 101 0.31 -7.07 10.10
CA TYR A 101 -1.14 -7.17 10.19
C TYR A 101 -1.62 -8.30 9.27
N ASP A 102 -2.37 -9.24 9.86
CA ASP A 102 -3.23 -10.19 9.15
C ASP A 102 -4.69 -9.69 9.09
N ALA A 103 -4.89 -8.38 9.24
CA ALA A 103 -6.22 -7.80 9.20
C ALA A 103 -6.72 -7.79 7.74
N GLU A 104 -7.63 -8.73 7.44
CA GLU A 104 -8.51 -8.66 6.28
C GLU A 104 -9.17 -7.28 6.22
N VAL A 105 -8.79 -6.48 5.23
CA VAL A 105 -9.61 -5.36 4.77
C VAL A 105 -10.52 -5.93 3.68
N TYR A 106 -11.83 -5.76 3.88
CA TYR A 106 -12.91 -6.31 3.05
C TYR A 106 -12.70 -6.07 1.54
N GLY A 107 -13.25 -6.96 0.72
CA GLY A 107 -13.03 -6.98 -0.74
C GLY A 107 -11.99 -8.02 -1.20
N GLY A 108 -11.45 -8.83 -0.28
CA GLY A 108 -10.45 -9.86 -0.61
C GLY A 108 -9.06 -9.29 -0.90
N PHE A 109 -8.81 -8.02 -0.56
CA PHE A 109 -7.53 -7.37 -0.79
C PHE A 109 -6.56 -7.54 0.38
N THR A 110 -5.29 -7.72 0.04
CA THR A 110 -4.17 -7.78 0.97
C THR A 110 -3.93 -6.41 1.59
N TYR A 111 -3.74 -6.40 2.91
CA TYR A 111 -3.46 -5.19 3.66
C TYR A 111 -2.23 -4.43 3.12
N ARG A 112 -2.42 -3.13 2.90
CA ARG A 112 -1.39 -2.11 2.67
C ARG A 112 -1.74 -0.88 3.50
N LYS A 113 -0.74 -0.07 3.88
CA LYS A 113 -0.96 1.14 4.67
C LYS A 113 -1.96 2.09 3.99
N LYS A 114 -1.85 2.28 2.67
CA LYS A 114 -2.74 3.14 1.89
C LYS A 114 -4.20 2.67 1.95
N LEU A 115 -4.45 1.38 1.75
CA LEU A 115 -5.79 0.79 1.88
C LEU A 115 -6.37 1.02 3.29
N CYS A 116 -5.55 0.82 4.33
CA CYS A 116 -5.95 1.12 5.71
C CYS A 116 -6.35 2.59 5.90
N GLN A 117 -5.56 3.53 5.36
CA GLN A 117 -5.86 4.96 5.44
C GLN A 117 -7.16 5.30 4.72
N LEU A 118 -7.37 4.77 3.52
CA LEU A 118 -8.59 4.98 2.74
C LEU A 118 -9.82 4.42 3.45
N SER A 119 -9.73 3.22 4.04
CA SER A 119 -10.82 2.64 4.84
C SER A 119 -11.09 3.45 6.12
N CYS A 120 -10.06 3.97 6.79
CA CYS A 120 -10.25 4.86 7.93
C CYS A 120 -10.94 6.17 7.51
N THR A 121 -10.54 6.78 6.40
CA THR A 121 -11.24 7.94 5.83
C THR A 121 -12.69 7.63 5.54
N GLN A 122 -12.98 6.44 5.00
CA GLN A 122 -14.36 6.01 4.74
C GLN A 122 -15.19 5.90 6.03
N ARG A 123 -14.63 5.33 7.11
CA ARG A 123 -15.29 5.27 8.42
C ARG A 123 -15.51 6.65 9.02
N PHE A 124 -14.53 7.54 8.91
CA PHE A 124 -14.63 8.91 9.39
C PHE A 124 -15.77 9.65 8.69
N ILE A 125 -15.83 9.62 7.36
CA ILE A 125 -16.92 10.21 6.58
C ILE A 125 -18.27 9.60 6.98
N TYR A 126 -18.33 8.29 7.20
CA TYR A 126 -19.57 7.66 7.66
C TYR A 126 -20.01 8.13 9.05
N LYS A 127 -19.09 8.24 10.02
CA LYS A 127 -19.38 8.75 11.37
C LYS A 127 -19.84 10.21 11.35
N THR A 128 -19.23 11.04 10.52
CA THR A 128 -19.49 12.50 10.46
C THR A 128 -20.70 12.84 9.59
N CYS A 129 -20.80 12.24 8.40
CA CYS A 129 -21.81 12.59 7.39
C CYS A 129 -22.97 11.57 7.30
N GLY A 130 -22.88 10.41 7.94
CA GLY A 130 -23.93 9.38 7.94
C GLY A 130 -24.10 8.64 6.61
N CYS A 131 -23.07 8.66 5.75
CA CYS A 131 -23.08 8.04 4.43
C CYS A 131 -21.66 7.66 3.98
N ILE A 132 -21.55 6.81 2.95
CA ILE A 132 -20.26 6.39 2.41
C ILE A 132 -19.95 7.01 1.03
N LYS A 133 -18.67 7.13 0.69
CA LYS A 133 -18.21 7.77 -0.55
C LYS A 133 -17.94 6.68 -1.60
N SER A 134 -18.48 6.86 -2.80
CA SER A 134 -18.35 5.84 -3.87
C SER A 134 -16.92 5.64 -4.38
N SER A 135 -16.03 6.61 -4.17
CA SER A 135 -14.63 6.56 -4.60
C SER A 135 -13.69 5.90 -3.58
N LEU A 136 -14.16 5.59 -2.37
CA LEU A 136 -13.34 5.01 -1.31
C LEU A 136 -13.66 3.52 -1.13
N PRO A 137 -12.68 2.71 -0.71
CA PRO A 137 -12.89 1.30 -0.44
C PRO A 137 -13.83 1.11 0.75
N VAL A 138 -14.68 0.11 0.63
CA VAL A 138 -15.62 -0.28 1.66
C VAL A 138 -15.02 -1.41 2.49
N ASP A 139 -15.16 -1.34 3.80
CA ASP A 139 -14.69 -2.36 4.74
C ASP A 139 -15.86 -3.11 5.43
N LYS A 140 -15.55 -4.03 6.37
CA LYS A 140 -16.59 -4.80 7.10
C LYS A 140 -17.58 -3.90 7.85
N GLU A 141 -17.16 -2.72 8.32
CA GLU A 141 -18.01 -1.80 9.08
C GLU A 141 -18.92 -0.97 8.15
N THR A 142 -18.43 -0.67 6.95
CA THR A 142 -19.09 0.21 5.98
C THR A 142 -19.82 -0.55 4.85
N ALA A 143 -19.67 -1.88 4.76
CA ALA A 143 -20.23 -2.76 3.72
C ALA A 143 -21.73 -2.59 3.45
N HIS A 144 -22.52 -2.36 4.50
CA HIS A 144 -23.98 -2.29 4.41
C HIS A 144 -24.51 -0.86 4.59
N LYS A 145 -23.65 0.15 4.37
CA LYS A 145 -24.01 1.56 4.53
C LYS A 145 -24.39 2.17 3.19
N GLU A 146 -25.25 3.19 3.23
CA GLU A 146 -25.72 3.85 2.02
C GLU A 146 -24.74 4.92 1.54
N TYR A 147 -24.61 5.04 0.22
CA TYR A 147 -23.79 6.08 -0.41
C TYR A 147 -24.39 7.48 -0.18
N CYS A 148 -23.52 8.51 -0.14
CA CYS A 148 -23.93 9.89 0.11
C CYS A 148 -24.89 10.49 -0.94
N LEU A 149 -25.02 9.84 -2.09
CA LEU A 149 -26.05 10.13 -3.08
C LEU A 149 -26.60 8.82 -3.65
N LYS A 150 -27.86 8.53 -3.33
CA LYS A 150 -28.59 7.37 -3.86
C LYS A 150 -29.85 7.88 -4.52
N ILE A 151 -29.88 7.86 -5.85
CA ILE A 151 -31.07 8.24 -6.62
C ILE A 151 -31.57 6.99 -7.33
N HIS A 152 -32.82 6.60 -7.07
CA HIS A 152 -33.44 5.52 -7.84
C HIS A 152 -33.79 6.02 -9.26
N ALA A 153 -33.67 5.17 -10.27
CA ALA A 153 -33.93 5.53 -11.67
C ALA A 153 -35.32 6.19 -11.89
N GLN A 154 -36.33 5.73 -11.15
CA GLN A 154 -37.70 6.28 -11.19
C GLN A 154 -37.81 7.66 -10.55
N GLU A 155 -36.96 7.96 -9.57
CA GLU A 155 -36.89 9.28 -8.90
C GLU A 155 -36.09 10.26 -9.76
N TRP A 156 -35.05 9.79 -10.45
CA TRP A 156 -34.26 10.59 -11.39
C TRP A 156 -35.15 11.25 -12.46
N LEU A 157 -36.09 10.50 -13.02
CA LEU A 157 -37.04 11.01 -14.03
C LEU A 157 -38.00 12.09 -13.49
N LYS A 158 -38.20 12.15 -12.17
CA LYS A 158 -39.06 13.14 -11.51
C LYS A 158 -38.29 14.42 -11.12
N LEU A 159 -36.96 14.41 -11.21
CA LEU A 159 -36.13 15.58 -10.92
C LEU A 159 -36.23 16.57 -12.08
N ASN A 160 -37.01 17.63 -11.90
CA ASN A 160 -37.06 18.73 -12.84
C ASN A 160 -35.97 19.76 -12.51
N PHE A 161 -34.78 19.59 -13.08
CA PHE A 161 -33.62 20.48 -12.87
C PHE A 161 -33.89 21.93 -13.26
N SER A 162 -34.83 22.17 -14.19
CA SER A 162 -35.19 23.51 -14.67
C SER A 162 -36.01 24.33 -13.66
N GLN A 163 -36.74 23.67 -12.75
CA GLN A 163 -37.62 24.32 -11.77
C GLN A 163 -37.02 24.35 -10.35
N GLY A 164 -35.83 23.79 -10.14
CA GLY A 164 -35.13 23.83 -8.86
C GLY A 164 -35.84 23.10 -7.69
N ASN A 165 -36.89 22.32 -7.97
CA ASN A 165 -37.59 21.55 -6.93
C ASN A 165 -36.80 20.28 -6.57
N LEU A 166 -35.68 20.49 -5.87
CA LEU A 166 -34.76 19.45 -5.39
C LEU A 166 -35.11 18.96 -3.98
N THR A 167 -36.36 19.15 -3.53
CA THR A 167 -36.79 18.80 -2.17
C THR A 167 -36.59 17.31 -1.88
N ILE A 168 -36.83 16.46 -2.88
CA ILE A 168 -36.69 14.99 -2.81
C ILE A 168 -35.26 14.57 -2.44
N ILE A 169 -34.25 15.24 -3.03
CA ILE A 169 -32.82 14.89 -2.85
C ILE A 169 -32.10 15.84 -1.90
N ARG A 170 -32.81 16.73 -1.20
CA ARG A 170 -32.18 17.80 -0.40
C ARG A 170 -31.26 17.26 0.69
N ASN A 171 -31.66 16.16 1.34
CA ASN A 171 -30.87 15.53 2.39
C ASN A 171 -29.64 14.81 1.82
N ASP A 172 -29.78 14.15 0.67
CA ASP A 172 -28.65 13.51 -0.01
C ASP A 172 -27.66 14.55 -0.55
N LEU A 173 -28.14 15.71 -1.02
CA LEU A 173 -27.27 16.83 -1.38
C LEU A 173 -26.50 17.37 -0.16
N LYS A 174 -27.09 17.39 1.04
CA LYS A 174 -26.36 17.77 2.27
C LYS A 174 -25.27 16.75 2.60
N LYS A 175 -25.59 15.46 2.53
CA LYS A 175 -24.65 14.35 2.71
C LYS A 175 -23.50 14.42 1.68
N LEU A 176 -23.83 14.66 0.42
CA LEU A 176 -22.89 14.83 -0.68
C LEU A 176 -21.95 16.03 -0.46
N ARG A 177 -22.48 17.17 0.01
CA ARG A 177 -21.66 18.34 0.36
C ARG A 177 -20.73 18.05 1.54
N CYS A 178 -21.22 17.36 2.57
CA CYS A 178 -20.43 16.97 3.73
C CYS A 178 -19.22 16.14 3.31
N GLN A 179 -19.41 15.06 2.55
CA GLN A 179 -18.28 14.19 2.14
C GLN A 179 -17.24 14.88 1.23
N ASN A 180 -17.62 15.95 0.51
CA ASN A 180 -16.70 16.66 -0.38
C ASN A 180 -15.88 17.70 0.38
N HIS A 181 -16.42 18.24 1.48
CA HIS A 181 -15.70 19.19 2.32
C HIS A 181 -14.85 18.49 3.39
N GLU A 182 -15.28 17.32 3.83
CA GLU A 182 -14.69 16.60 4.95
C GLU A 182 -13.64 15.57 4.48
N TYR A 183 -12.41 16.03 4.24
CA TYR A 183 -11.27 15.13 4.03
C TYR A 183 -10.31 15.22 5.24
N PRO A 184 -10.32 14.23 6.15
CA PRO A 184 -9.58 14.32 7.40
C PRO A 184 -8.08 14.31 7.15
N SER A 185 -7.34 15.13 7.90
CA SER A 185 -5.88 15.06 7.94
C SER A 185 -5.42 13.74 8.58
N SER A 186 -4.17 13.35 8.35
CA SER A 186 -3.59 12.16 8.96
C SER A 186 -3.66 12.18 10.49
N ASP A 187 -3.58 13.37 11.10
CA ASP A 187 -3.60 13.54 12.55
C ASP A 187 -5.00 13.31 13.12
N ILE A 188 -6.04 13.78 12.42
CA ILE A 188 -7.45 13.54 12.79
C ILE A 188 -7.75 12.05 12.72
N LEU A 189 -7.29 11.37 11.66
CA LEU A 189 -7.45 9.91 11.54
C LEU A 189 -6.74 9.17 12.67
N ALA A 190 -5.53 9.61 13.05
CA ALA A 190 -4.79 9.01 14.16
C ALA A 190 -5.50 9.20 15.50
N GLN A 191 -6.13 10.36 15.74
CA GLN A 191 -6.96 10.64 16.92
C GLN A 191 -8.22 9.77 16.96
N ASP A 192 -8.86 9.50 15.80
CA ASP A 192 -9.99 8.57 15.68
C ASP A 192 -9.58 7.08 15.81
N GLY A 193 -8.33 6.80 16.22
CA GLY A 193 -7.82 5.46 16.50
C GLY A 193 -7.29 4.72 15.28
N CYS A 194 -7.15 5.38 14.12
CA CYS A 194 -6.60 4.77 12.92
C CYS A 194 -5.08 4.55 13.05
N LYS A 195 -4.67 3.30 13.28
CA LYS A 195 -3.26 2.89 13.39
C LYS A 195 -2.79 2.15 12.15
N CYS A 196 -2.57 2.87 11.04
CA CYS A 196 -2.04 2.28 9.81
C CYS A 196 -0.51 2.24 9.81
N ARG A 197 0.07 1.04 9.66
CA ARG A 197 1.52 0.85 9.52
C ARG A 197 1.81 0.07 8.25
N GLU A 198 3.01 0.19 7.74
CA GLU A 198 3.42 -0.67 6.61
C GLU A 198 3.62 -2.12 7.07
N LYS A 199 3.39 -3.06 6.14
CA LYS A 199 3.84 -4.44 6.34
C LYS A 199 5.36 -4.47 6.47
N CYS A 200 5.87 -5.37 7.29
CA CYS A 200 7.32 -5.52 7.43
C CYS A 200 7.99 -6.11 6.19
N MET A 201 7.21 -6.71 5.29
CA MET A 201 7.69 -7.22 4.02
C MET A 201 6.65 -6.94 2.94
N TYR A 202 7.06 -6.33 1.83
CA TYR A 202 6.20 -6.05 0.69
C TYR A 202 7.01 -5.81 -0.59
N HIS A 203 6.35 -5.96 -1.74
CA HIS A 203 6.95 -5.69 -3.04
C HIS A 203 6.63 -4.28 -3.54
N THR A 204 7.56 -3.64 -4.23
CA THR A 204 7.35 -2.42 -5.01
C THR A 204 7.85 -2.63 -6.44
N TYR A 205 7.24 -1.94 -7.38
CA TYR A 205 7.57 -2.01 -8.80
C TYR A 205 8.10 -0.65 -9.22
N ASP A 206 9.40 -0.57 -9.48
CA ASP A 206 9.96 0.62 -10.11
C ASP A 206 9.78 0.48 -11.62
N MET A 207 9.38 1.55 -12.28
CA MET A 207 9.01 1.53 -13.68
C MET A 207 9.84 2.52 -14.48
N THR A 208 10.37 2.06 -15.60
CA THR A 208 10.93 2.93 -16.64
C THR A 208 9.99 2.93 -17.84
N LEU A 209 9.44 4.09 -18.16
CA LEU A 209 8.54 4.29 -19.29
C LEU A 209 9.33 4.72 -20.53
N SER A 210 8.98 4.16 -21.67
CA SER A 210 9.42 4.63 -22.98
C SER A 210 8.26 4.58 -23.97
N GLN A 211 8.14 5.59 -24.82
CA GLN A 211 7.00 5.74 -25.74
C GLN A 211 7.47 6.03 -27.16
N ALA A 212 6.70 5.58 -28.14
CA ALA A 212 6.88 5.89 -29.55
C ALA A 212 5.53 6.09 -30.24
N GLU A 213 5.48 6.90 -31.30
CA GLU A 213 4.28 7.08 -32.13
C GLU A 213 3.85 5.72 -32.70
N TRP A 214 2.58 5.35 -32.51
CA TRP A 214 2.03 4.09 -32.98
C TRP A 214 0.51 4.19 -33.25
N PRO A 215 0.01 3.66 -34.39
CA PRO A 215 0.79 3.04 -35.46
C PRO A 215 1.65 4.04 -36.23
N MET A 216 2.69 3.55 -36.91
CA MET A 216 3.53 4.39 -37.78
C MET A 216 2.69 5.03 -38.89
N ARG A 217 3.11 6.21 -39.35
CA ARG A 217 2.42 6.92 -40.43
C ARG A 217 2.37 6.08 -41.71
N GLY A 218 1.17 5.89 -42.25
CA GLY A 218 0.92 5.13 -43.47
C GLY A 218 0.59 3.65 -43.27
N VAL A 219 0.69 3.11 -42.04
CA VAL A 219 0.35 1.71 -41.72
C VAL A 219 -0.86 1.59 -40.79
N GLU A 220 -1.52 2.69 -40.44
CA GLU A 220 -2.67 2.71 -39.52
C GLU A 220 -3.84 1.87 -40.05
N ILE A 221 -4.16 2.04 -41.33
CA ILE A 221 -5.24 1.28 -41.99
C ILE A 221 -4.84 -0.18 -42.13
N GLU A 222 -3.60 -0.48 -42.50
CA GLU A 222 -3.13 -1.87 -42.58
C GLU A 222 -3.21 -2.57 -41.21
N PHE A 223 -2.82 -1.86 -40.14
CA PHE A 223 -2.99 -2.30 -38.76
C PHE A 223 -4.46 -2.61 -38.47
N TYR A 224 -5.38 -1.67 -38.73
CA TYR A 224 -6.81 -1.87 -38.48
C TYR A 224 -7.36 -3.08 -39.25
N CYS A 225 -7.07 -3.18 -40.55
CA CYS A 225 -7.57 -4.26 -41.40
C CYS A 225 -7.01 -5.64 -41.02
N ARG A 226 -5.71 -5.75 -40.69
CA ARG A 226 -5.07 -7.04 -40.38
C ARG A 226 -5.22 -7.49 -38.94
N LEU A 227 -5.19 -6.57 -37.98
CA LEU A 227 -5.14 -6.93 -36.56
C LEU A 227 -6.50 -6.79 -35.89
N ILE A 228 -7.28 -5.77 -36.25
CA ILE A 228 -8.59 -5.54 -35.65
C ILE A 228 -9.65 -6.34 -36.41
N MET A 229 -9.84 -6.11 -37.71
CA MET A 229 -10.88 -6.79 -38.49
C MET A 229 -10.70 -8.31 -38.61
N THR A 230 -9.47 -8.82 -38.51
CA THR A 230 -9.21 -10.27 -38.58
C THR A 230 -9.43 -10.95 -37.23
N ALA A 231 -9.45 -10.20 -36.13
CA ALA A 231 -9.79 -10.71 -34.79
C ALA A 231 -11.31 -10.93 -34.59
N ASP A 232 -12.14 -10.68 -35.62
CA ASP A 232 -13.59 -10.51 -35.52
C ASP A 232 -14.52 -11.71 -35.66
N ASN A 233 -13.99 -12.91 -35.53
CA ASN A 233 -14.86 -13.95 -34.98
C ASN A 233 -15.12 -13.71 -33.46
N TYR A 234 -14.33 -12.81 -32.86
CA TYR A 234 -14.20 -12.37 -31.46
C TYR A 234 -15.16 -11.33 -30.82
N MET A 235 -15.34 -10.19 -31.49
CA MET A 235 -15.55 -8.89 -30.81
C MET A 235 -16.93 -8.26 -31.05
N ASN A 236 -17.35 -7.41 -30.10
CA ASN A 236 -18.67 -6.79 -30.03
C ASN A 236 -18.90 -5.70 -31.11
N SER A 237 -20.17 -5.54 -31.53
CA SER A 237 -20.72 -4.55 -32.49
C SER A 237 -20.15 -3.12 -32.38
N SER A 238 -19.84 -2.63 -31.18
CA SER A 238 -19.55 -1.19 -30.97
C SER A 238 -18.29 -0.67 -31.70
N ILE A 239 -17.19 -1.44 -31.77
CA ILE A 239 -15.99 -1.00 -32.51
C ILE A 239 -16.28 -0.93 -34.02
N TYR A 240 -17.09 -1.87 -34.50
CA TYR A 240 -17.55 -1.92 -35.89
C TYR A 240 -18.42 -0.74 -36.23
N ASP A 241 -19.36 -0.40 -35.36
CA ASP A 241 -20.30 0.69 -35.57
C ASP A 241 -19.54 2.03 -35.68
N THR A 242 -18.54 2.26 -34.83
CA THR A 242 -17.70 3.48 -34.87
C THR A 242 -16.84 3.57 -36.14
N PHE A 243 -16.35 2.44 -36.65
CA PHE A 243 -15.40 2.40 -37.79
C PHE A 243 -15.94 1.73 -39.05
N HIS A 244 -17.25 1.64 -39.20
CA HIS A 244 -17.89 0.97 -40.34
C HIS A 244 -17.38 1.52 -41.68
N ASN A 245 -17.20 2.83 -41.77
CA ASN A 245 -16.66 3.47 -42.98
C ASN A 245 -15.21 3.06 -43.30
N ILE A 246 -14.38 2.78 -42.28
CA ILE A 246 -13.00 2.31 -42.46
C ILE A 246 -13.00 0.85 -42.92
N SER A 247 -13.95 0.03 -42.46
CA SER A 247 -14.06 -1.37 -42.86
C SER A 247 -14.22 -1.57 -44.37
N GLU A 248 -14.91 -0.64 -45.06
CA GLU A 248 -15.05 -0.67 -46.52
C GLU A 248 -13.68 -0.53 -47.22
N TYR A 249 -12.75 0.23 -46.64
CA TYR A 249 -11.38 0.39 -47.17
C TYR A 249 -10.52 -0.85 -47.01
N CYS A 250 -10.87 -1.76 -46.10
CA CYS A 250 -10.12 -3.00 -45.92
C CYS A 250 -10.35 -3.99 -47.07
N ASN A 251 -11.45 -3.86 -47.81
CA ASN A 251 -11.85 -4.86 -48.78
C ASN A 251 -11.05 -4.80 -50.08
N PHE A 252 -10.69 -3.66 -50.68
CA PHE A 252 -9.93 -3.68 -51.94
C PHE A 252 -9.23 -2.34 -52.27
N ALA A 253 -8.20 -2.47 -53.12
CA ALA A 253 -7.40 -1.41 -53.75
C ALA A 253 -8.25 -0.27 -54.35
N LYS A 254 -8.16 0.94 -53.77
CA LYS A 254 -8.71 2.19 -54.31
C LYS A 254 -7.58 3.21 -54.62
N PRO A 255 -7.78 4.14 -55.58
CA PRO A 255 -6.73 4.82 -56.36
C PRO A 255 -5.88 5.84 -55.57
N GLU A 256 -4.69 6.14 -56.10
CA GLU A 256 -3.61 6.89 -55.42
C GLU A 256 -3.99 8.30 -54.92
N ASN A 257 -4.95 9.01 -55.54
CA ASN A 257 -5.22 10.43 -55.23
C ASN A 257 -6.35 10.70 -54.23
N GLU A 258 -7.46 9.95 -54.23
CA GLU A 258 -8.45 10.00 -53.13
C GLU A 258 -7.87 9.44 -51.82
N SER A 259 -6.82 8.63 -51.95
CA SER A 259 -6.22 7.93 -50.84
C SER A 259 -5.52 8.84 -49.82
N LYS A 260 -4.87 9.95 -50.18
CA LYS A 260 -3.94 10.62 -49.24
C LYS A 260 -4.65 11.43 -48.15
N ILE A 261 -5.71 12.17 -48.50
CA ILE A 261 -6.48 12.99 -47.53
C ILE A 261 -7.32 12.08 -46.64
N LEU A 262 -7.99 11.10 -47.23
CA LEU A 262 -8.82 10.15 -46.49
C LEU A 262 -7.96 9.24 -45.60
N ARG A 263 -6.81 8.75 -46.08
CA ARG A 263 -5.84 8.02 -45.23
C ARG A 263 -5.34 8.87 -44.06
N LYS A 264 -5.12 10.17 -44.28
CA LYS A 264 -4.73 11.08 -43.20
C LYS A 264 -5.86 11.25 -42.19
N MET A 265 -7.07 11.55 -42.66
CA MET A 265 -8.25 11.74 -41.80
C MET A 265 -8.56 10.48 -40.98
N TYR A 266 -8.66 9.31 -41.61
CA TYR A 266 -8.91 8.05 -40.91
C TYR A 266 -7.72 7.61 -40.05
N GLY A 267 -6.49 7.87 -40.49
CA GLY A 267 -5.28 7.61 -39.72
C GLY A 267 -5.25 8.40 -38.41
N ASP A 268 -5.62 9.68 -38.46
CA ASP A 268 -5.72 10.54 -37.27
C ASP A 268 -6.82 10.02 -36.32
N THR A 269 -8.00 9.63 -36.85
CA THR A 269 -9.08 9.04 -36.02
C THR A 269 -8.66 7.71 -35.36
N LEU A 270 -7.95 6.84 -36.09
CA LEU A 270 -7.43 5.58 -35.53
C LEU A 270 -6.43 5.87 -34.42
N ARG A 271 -5.52 6.81 -34.63
CA ARG A 271 -4.52 7.18 -33.61
C ARG A 271 -5.16 7.74 -32.36
N GLN A 272 -6.14 8.62 -32.49
CA GLN A 272 -6.86 9.21 -31.35
C GLN A 272 -7.61 8.17 -30.49
N ASN A 273 -7.84 6.97 -31.03
CA ASN A 273 -8.64 5.94 -30.35
C ASN A 273 -7.85 4.69 -29.93
N PHE A 274 -6.65 4.46 -30.46
CA PHE A 274 -5.86 3.27 -30.18
C PHE A 274 -4.59 3.57 -29.36
N ILE A 275 -4.32 2.70 -28.40
CA ILE A 275 -3.12 2.71 -27.57
C ILE A 275 -2.51 1.31 -27.58
N ARG A 276 -1.18 1.22 -27.65
CA ARG A 276 -0.46 -0.03 -27.38
C ARG A 276 0.28 0.09 -26.06
N LEU A 277 0.08 -0.88 -25.16
CA LEU A 277 0.75 -0.96 -23.88
C LEU A 277 1.50 -2.28 -23.78
N ASN A 278 2.82 -2.22 -23.58
CA ASN A 278 3.64 -3.37 -23.28
C ASN A 278 4.19 -3.24 -21.86
N VAL A 279 3.91 -4.20 -20.99
CA VAL A 279 4.41 -4.26 -19.61
C VAL A 279 5.27 -5.50 -19.45
N TYR A 280 6.53 -5.35 -19.04
CA TYR A 280 7.45 -6.48 -18.94
C TYR A 280 8.49 -6.27 -17.83
N PHE A 281 9.11 -7.35 -17.37
CA PHE A 281 10.22 -7.26 -16.43
C PHE A 281 11.53 -6.94 -17.17
N LYS A 282 12.26 -5.95 -16.65
CA LYS A 282 13.60 -5.59 -17.14
C LYS A 282 14.60 -6.70 -16.83
N ASP A 283 14.57 -7.19 -15.60
CA ASP A 283 15.44 -8.24 -15.06
C ASP A 283 14.56 -9.30 -14.37
N ILE A 284 14.96 -10.59 -14.42
CA ILE A 284 14.27 -11.69 -13.70
C ILE A 284 14.55 -11.60 -12.20
N GLU A 285 15.72 -11.08 -11.85
CA GLU A 285 16.18 -10.98 -10.47
C GLU A 285 15.41 -9.90 -9.71
N MET A 286 14.92 -10.29 -8.54
CA MET A 286 14.30 -9.38 -7.59
C MET A 286 15.37 -8.74 -6.70
N LYS A 287 15.32 -7.42 -6.53
CA LYS A 287 16.21 -6.71 -5.61
C LYS A 287 15.64 -6.72 -4.21
N VAL A 288 16.40 -7.16 -3.22
CA VAL A 288 15.95 -7.18 -1.82
C VAL A 288 16.57 -6.01 -1.06
N ILE A 289 15.73 -5.05 -0.65
CA ILE A 289 16.11 -3.87 0.13
C ILE A 289 15.74 -4.13 1.59
N LYS A 290 16.74 -4.43 2.43
CA LYS A 290 16.53 -4.71 3.86
C LYS A 290 17.00 -3.53 4.71
N GLN A 291 16.16 -3.12 5.66
CA GLN A 291 16.60 -2.25 6.75
C GLN A 291 17.41 -3.07 7.75
N ALA A 292 18.60 -2.58 8.08
CA ALA A 292 19.46 -3.12 9.12
C ALA A 292 19.58 -2.11 10.26
N GLU A 293 19.87 -2.62 11.46
CA GLU A 293 20.17 -1.77 12.60
C GLU A 293 21.52 -1.10 12.36
N ASP A 294 21.58 0.22 12.50
CA ASP A 294 22.83 0.99 12.36
C ASP A 294 23.81 0.65 13.50
N PHE A 295 23.26 0.35 14.68
CA PHE A 295 24.05 0.06 15.86
C PHE A 295 23.54 -1.17 16.60
N THR A 296 24.38 -2.20 16.62
CA THR A 296 24.11 -3.43 17.39
C THR A 296 24.62 -3.28 18.82
N ILE A 297 24.06 -4.04 19.76
CA ILE A 297 24.53 -4.07 21.17
C ILE A 297 26.02 -4.46 21.24
N ASN A 298 26.48 -5.31 20.34
CA ASN A 298 27.87 -5.73 20.27
C ASN A 298 28.78 -4.55 19.87
N SER A 299 28.38 -3.77 18.87
CA SER A 299 29.08 -2.55 18.48
C SER A 299 29.10 -1.54 19.63
N MET A 300 27.99 -1.40 20.37
CA MET A 300 27.91 -0.52 21.55
C MET A 300 28.91 -0.86 22.63
N ILE A 301 28.98 -2.14 23.00
CA ILE A 301 29.92 -2.60 24.03
C ILE A 301 31.35 -2.41 23.54
N SER A 302 31.60 -2.65 22.24
CA SER A 302 32.91 -2.45 21.63
C SER A 302 33.35 -0.98 21.65
N GLU A 303 32.48 -0.03 21.33
CA GLU A 303 32.81 1.40 21.35
C GLU A 303 32.97 1.96 22.76
N ILE A 304 32.14 1.52 23.71
CA ILE A 304 32.29 1.87 25.12
C ILE A 304 33.62 1.31 25.65
N GLY A 305 33.90 0.03 25.39
CA GLY A 305 35.16 -0.60 25.77
C GLY A 305 36.37 0.08 25.14
N GLY A 306 36.27 0.43 23.85
CA GLY A 306 37.31 1.19 23.15
C GLY A 306 37.54 2.57 23.75
N SER A 307 36.48 3.30 24.06
CA SER A 307 36.56 4.64 24.65
C SER A 307 37.13 4.60 26.07
N LEU A 308 36.67 3.67 26.92
CA LEU A 308 37.16 3.50 28.28
C LEU A 308 38.62 3.00 28.32
N GLY A 309 38.95 2.09 27.40
CA GLY A 309 40.33 1.60 27.23
C GLY A 309 41.27 2.69 26.74
N PHE A 310 40.83 3.57 25.83
CA PHE A 310 41.64 4.66 25.29
C PHE A 310 41.83 5.81 26.29
N PHE A 311 40.75 6.35 26.85
CA PHE A 311 40.82 7.55 27.69
C PHE A 311 41.26 7.26 29.13
N VAL A 312 40.85 6.12 29.68
CA VAL A 312 41.08 5.80 31.11
C VAL A 312 42.07 4.64 31.27
N GLY A 313 42.34 3.87 30.22
CA GLY A 313 43.12 2.63 30.34
C GLY A 313 42.36 1.53 31.08
N MET A 314 41.05 1.66 31.25
CA MET A 314 40.24 0.68 31.98
C MET A 314 39.91 -0.50 31.08
N SER A 315 40.10 -1.70 31.63
CA SER A 315 39.67 -2.96 31.04
C SER A 315 38.54 -3.57 31.87
N ILE A 316 37.94 -4.65 31.35
CA ILE A 316 36.94 -5.39 32.13
C ILE A 316 37.53 -5.98 33.43
N ILE A 317 38.84 -6.22 33.44
CA ILE A 317 39.57 -6.71 34.62
C ILE A 317 39.64 -5.62 35.68
N THR A 318 39.97 -4.37 35.30
CA THR A 318 40.02 -3.25 36.25
C THR A 318 38.64 -2.96 36.85
N ILE A 319 37.56 -3.14 36.07
CA ILE A 319 36.19 -3.02 36.59
C ILE A 319 35.92 -4.12 37.63
N ALA A 320 36.30 -5.37 37.36
CA ALA A 320 36.14 -6.47 38.31
C ALA A 320 36.92 -6.24 39.61
N GLU A 321 38.15 -5.71 39.53
CA GLU A 321 38.93 -5.33 40.71
C GLU A 321 38.25 -4.26 41.56
N ILE A 322 37.69 -3.22 40.93
CA ILE A 322 36.91 -2.19 41.65
C ILE A 322 35.70 -2.81 42.35
N PHE A 323 34.97 -3.72 41.69
CA PHE A 323 33.83 -4.41 42.32
C PHE A 323 34.26 -5.26 43.53
N LEU A 324 35.35 -6.01 43.42
CA LEU A 324 35.89 -6.81 44.53
C LEU A 324 36.33 -5.91 45.69
N LEU A 325 36.98 -4.79 45.39
CA LEU A 325 37.39 -3.81 46.38
C LEU A 325 36.17 -3.21 47.11
N CYS A 326 35.16 -2.76 46.37
CA CYS A 326 33.93 -2.21 46.95
C CYS A 326 33.20 -3.25 47.82
N TRP A 327 33.11 -4.50 47.37
CA TRP A 327 32.50 -5.59 48.14
C TRP A 327 33.22 -5.81 49.47
N ASN A 328 34.56 -5.87 49.44
CA ASN A 328 35.37 -6.03 50.64
C ASN A 328 35.20 -4.84 51.60
N ILE A 329 35.18 -3.60 51.10
CA ILE A 329 34.97 -2.39 51.90
C ILE A 329 33.59 -2.43 52.59
N VAL A 330 32.53 -2.79 51.86
CA VAL A 330 31.18 -2.91 52.44
C VAL A 330 31.14 -4.02 53.51
N GLY A 331 31.83 -5.14 53.28
CA GLY A 331 31.98 -6.20 54.28
C GLY A 331 32.66 -5.73 55.57
N VAL A 332 33.71 -4.91 55.45
CA VAL A 332 34.41 -4.32 56.61
C VAL A 332 33.55 -3.28 57.33
N LEU A 333 32.82 -2.43 56.59
CA LEU A 333 31.92 -1.42 57.17
C LEU A 333 30.76 -2.07 57.93
N LYS A 334 30.17 -3.16 57.42
CA LYS A 334 29.14 -3.93 58.14
C LYS A 334 29.67 -4.60 59.41
N LYS A 335 30.93 -5.04 59.42
CA LYS A 335 31.59 -5.60 60.62
C LYS A 335 31.91 -4.55 61.69
N ARG A 336 32.14 -3.29 61.31
CA ARG A 336 32.40 -2.21 62.29
C ARG A 336 31.13 -1.69 62.99
N VAL A 337 29.96 -1.82 62.37
CA VAL A 337 28.67 -1.39 62.98
C VAL A 337 28.17 -2.36 64.07
N THR A 338 28.68 -3.60 64.13
CA THR A 338 28.22 -4.63 65.07
C THR A 338 29.03 -4.73 66.37
N VAL A 339 29.98 -3.83 66.63
CA VAL A 339 30.75 -3.81 67.89
C VAL A 339 30.61 -2.45 68.57
N SER A 340 29.62 -2.35 69.47
CA SER A 340 29.56 -1.36 70.55
C SER A 340 29.67 -2.12 71.88
N PRO A 341 30.58 -1.76 72.81
CA PRO A 341 30.81 -2.52 74.03
C PRO A 341 29.84 -2.12 75.15
N GLU A 342 29.17 -3.10 75.76
CA GLU A 342 28.43 -2.97 77.00
C GLU A 342 29.36 -3.30 78.18
N HIS A 343 29.48 -2.39 79.15
CA HIS A 343 30.31 -2.53 80.35
C HIS A 343 29.47 -3.03 81.55
N GLN A 344 29.84 -4.23 82.03
CA GLN A 344 29.80 -4.79 83.39
C GLN A 344 28.61 -4.45 84.31
N GLY A 345 27.78 -5.48 84.56
CA GLY A 345 26.87 -5.56 85.70
C GLY A 345 27.57 -6.01 86.99
N ASN A 346 27.24 -5.35 88.10
CA ASN A 346 27.39 -5.86 89.46
C ASN A 346 26.19 -6.75 89.78
N GLU A 347 26.41 -7.92 90.35
CA GLU A 347 25.58 -8.41 91.47
C GLU A 347 26.24 -9.60 92.17
N ALA A 348 26.26 -9.52 93.50
CA ALA A 348 26.74 -10.55 94.40
C ALA A 348 25.56 -11.32 95.02
N THR A 349 25.88 -12.55 95.43
CA THR A 349 25.33 -13.33 96.57
C THR A 349 24.09 -14.23 96.41
N GLN A 350 24.37 -15.55 96.57
CA GLN A 350 23.68 -16.60 97.37
C GLN A 350 22.25 -17.03 96.96
N LYS A 351 21.82 -18.31 97.01
CA LYS A 351 22.15 -19.45 97.90
C LYS A 351 21.48 -20.75 97.38
N SER A 352 22.17 -21.86 97.63
CA SER A 352 21.68 -23.19 98.10
C SER A 352 20.75 -24.13 97.29
N ALA A 353 21.06 -25.42 97.55
CA ALA A 353 20.30 -26.67 97.39
C ALA A 353 20.31 -27.31 95.98
N SER A 354 20.48 -28.61 95.74
CA SER A 354 21.04 -29.81 96.41
C SER A 354 20.45 -31.01 95.63
N HIS A 355 21.25 -32.05 95.39
CA HIS A 355 20.85 -33.45 95.13
C HIS A 355 20.08 -33.81 93.85
N ILE A 356 20.67 -34.61 92.94
CA ILE A 356 20.53 -36.10 92.78
C ILE A 356 19.07 -36.48 92.43
N SER A 357 18.69 -37.03 91.26
CA SER A 357 19.11 -38.32 90.70
C SER A 357 18.44 -38.60 89.32
N ASN A 358 19.21 -39.28 88.46
CA ASN A 358 18.92 -40.43 87.59
C ASN A 358 17.69 -40.57 86.66
N HIS A 359 18.04 -41.19 85.51
CA HIS A 359 17.25 -42.03 84.59
C HIS A 359 16.21 -41.31 83.72
N SER A 360 16.01 -41.61 82.44
CA SER A 360 16.45 -42.70 81.55
C SER A 360 16.01 -42.36 80.12
N ASN A 361 16.71 -42.93 79.12
CA ASN A 361 16.27 -43.43 77.80
C ASN A 361 14.86 -43.01 77.30
N ASN A 362 14.65 -42.67 76.03
CA ASN A 362 14.83 -43.61 74.91
C ASN A 362 14.44 -42.94 73.57
N SER A 363 15.08 -43.40 72.49
CA SER A 363 14.59 -43.55 71.09
C SER A 363 13.89 -42.36 70.40
N GLY A 364 14.33 -41.85 69.25
CA GLY A 364 14.86 -42.56 68.09
C GLY A 364 13.81 -42.59 66.97
N LYS A 365 13.99 -41.75 65.95
CA LYS A 365 13.96 -42.06 64.52
C LYS A 365 14.39 -40.85 63.70
#